data_AF-A0A0P1EMD3-F1
#
_entry.id   AF-A0A0P1EMD3-F1
#
_cell.length_a   1.000
_cell.length_b   1.000
_cell.length_c   1.000
_cell.angle_alpha   90.00
_cell.angle_beta   90.00
_cell.angle_gamma   90.00
#
_symmetry.space_group_name_H-M   'P 1'
#
loop_
_entity.id
_entity.type
_entity.pdbx_description
1 polymer ?
#
loop_
_entity_poly.entity_id
_entity_poly.type
_entity_poly.pdbx_seq_one_letter_code
_entity_poly.pdbx_strand_id
1 'polypeptide(L)'
;MIRAAAALVLLSSSAFAQVSTLAATDGKNALGTVPCAKGGAALSSCHAELRHHDDGTTTLAVGLGGAEVRSIYFTDGVPTSSSSPARISHETRGDLTVVFIDPDEVYEIPTAALKRQ
;
A
#
# COMPACT_ATOMS: atom_id res chain seq x y z
N MET A 1 30.09 48.23 -36.17
CA MET A 1 28.82 48.29 -35.43
C MET A 1 28.39 46.85 -35.16
N ILE A 2 28.48 46.39 -33.92
CA ILE A 2 28.33 44.98 -33.51
C ILE A 2 26.84 44.68 -33.30
N ARG A 3 26.29 43.69 -34.03
CA ARG A 3 24.92 43.19 -33.85
C ARG A 3 24.93 42.16 -32.72
N ALA A 4 24.27 42.48 -31.61
CA ALA A 4 24.03 41.56 -30.51
C ALA A 4 22.87 40.60 -30.88
N ALA A 5 23.12 39.29 -30.80
CA ALA A 5 22.09 38.26 -30.91
C ALA A 5 21.64 37.86 -29.50
N ALA A 6 20.35 38.03 -29.20
CA ALA A 6 19.73 37.65 -27.95
C ALA A 6 19.34 36.15 -27.97
N ALA A 7 19.59 35.50 -26.85
CA ALA A 7 19.42 34.08 -26.60
C ALA A 7 17.95 33.66 -26.38
N LEU A 8 17.63 32.40 -26.68
CA LEU A 8 16.54 31.66 -26.04
C LEU A 8 17.03 30.25 -25.70
N VAL A 9 17.43 30.05 -24.44
CA VAL A 9 17.69 28.73 -23.88
C VAL A 9 16.35 28.21 -23.34
N LEU A 10 15.78 27.22 -24.01
CA LEU A 10 14.62 26.48 -23.53
C LEU A 10 15.08 25.56 -22.38
N LEU A 11 14.97 26.06 -21.15
CA LEU A 11 15.14 25.24 -19.95
C LEU A 11 13.93 24.32 -19.82
N SER A 12 14.10 23.07 -20.27
CA SER A 12 13.15 21.99 -20.00
C SER A 12 13.09 21.75 -18.50
N SER A 13 12.06 22.29 -17.85
CA SER A 13 11.75 21.99 -16.45
C SER A 13 11.43 20.51 -16.32
N SER A 14 12.33 19.74 -15.72
CA SER A 14 12.05 18.37 -15.26
C SER A 14 10.88 18.46 -14.28
N ALA A 15 9.70 18.00 -14.70
CA ALA A 15 8.60 17.81 -13.78
C ALA A 15 9.03 16.75 -12.75
N PHE A 16 9.33 17.19 -11.53
CA PHE A 16 9.46 16.27 -10.41
C PHE A 16 8.12 15.57 -10.26
N ALA A 17 8.09 14.29 -10.63
CA ALA A 17 7.01 13.40 -10.28
C ALA A 17 6.91 13.40 -8.75
N GLN A 18 5.95 14.16 -8.25
CA GLN A 18 5.55 14.15 -6.87
C GLN A 18 5.04 12.74 -6.57
N VAL A 19 5.92 11.94 -5.97
CA VAL A 19 5.58 10.64 -5.42
C VAL A 19 4.39 10.87 -4.51
N SER A 20 3.25 10.29 -4.88
CA SER A 20 2.06 10.28 -4.05
C SER A 20 2.47 9.60 -2.74
N THR A 21 2.75 10.40 -1.72
CA THR A 21 2.88 9.90 -0.35
C THR A 21 1.57 9.20 -0.08
N LEU A 22 1.64 7.89 0.18
CA LEU A 22 0.52 7.06 0.64
C LEU A 22 -0.46 7.93 1.42
N ALA A 23 -1.70 7.99 0.97
CA ALA A 23 -2.70 8.91 1.48
C ALA A 23 -2.73 8.86 3.02
N ALA A 24 -2.32 9.97 3.65
CA ALA A 24 -2.41 10.24 5.07
C ALA A 24 -1.78 9.18 6.00
N THR A 25 -0.45 9.11 5.97
CA THR A 25 0.34 8.41 7.00
C THR A 25 0.47 9.33 8.22
N ASP A 26 0.21 8.81 9.43
CA ASP A 26 0.44 9.56 10.69
C ASP A 26 1.80 9.21 11.33
N GLY A 27 2.59 8.35 10.67
CA GLY A 27 3.89 7.87 11.12
C GLY A 27 3.87 6.96 12.37
N LYS A 28 2.73 6.84 13.06
CA LYS A 28 2.58 6.01 14.26
C LYS A 28 2.14 4.59 13.94
N ASN A 29 1.44 4.42 12.83
CA ASN A 29 0.81 3.17 12.39
C ASN A 29 1.59 2.45 11.27
N ALA A 30 2.88 2.74 11.12
CA ALA A 30 3.68 2.18 10.03
C ALA A 30 4.08 0.72 10.32
N LEU A 31 3.51 -0.23 9.58
CA LEU A 31 3.98 -1.61 9.52
C LEU A 31 5.28 -1.71 8.69
N GLY A 32 5.54 -0.70 7.84
CA GLY A 32 6.69 -0.61 6.97
C GLY A 32 6.38 -1.20 5.60
N THR A 33 6.61 -2.51 5.44
CA THR A 33 6.32 -3.22 4.20
C THR A 33 5.77 -4.62 4.48
N VAL A 34 4.94 -5.12 3.58
CA VAL A 34 4.49 -6.52 3.54
C VAL A 34 4.76 -7.13 2.17
N PRO A 35 4.98 -8.45 2.07
CA PRO A 35 4.90 -9.14 0.79
C PRO A 35 3.50 -8.97 0.19
N CYS A 36 3.43 -8.50 -1.06
CA CYS A 36 2.18 -8.44 -1.80
C CYS A 36 2.34 -8.70 -3.30
N ALA A 37 1.26 -9.16 -3.93
CA ALA A 37 1.14 -9.36 -5.37
C ALA A 37 -0.26 -8.97 -5.85
N LYS A 38 -0.35 -8.54 -7.11
CA LYS A 38 -1.59 -8.24 -7.83
C LYS A 38 -1.41 -8.59 -9.30
N GLY A 39 -2.48 -8.97 -10.01
CA GLY A 39 -2.41 -9.15 -11.46
C GLY A 39 -1.63 -10.40 -11.87
N GLY A 40 -1.49 -11.40 -10.98
CA GLY A 40 -0.66 -12.58 -11.21
C GLY A 40 0.85 -12.32 -11.17
N ALA A 41 1.30 -11.14 -10.73
CA ALA A 41 2.70 -10.84 -10.53
C ALA A 41 3.32 -11.69 -9.41
N ALA A 42 4.65 -11.79 -9.40
CA ALA A 42 5.37 -12.37 -8.26
C ALA A 42 5.22 -11.48 -7.00
N LEU A 43 5.35 -12.09 -5.82
CA LEU A 43 5.39 -11.34 -4.56
C LEU A 43 6.52 -10.31 -4.59
N SER A 44 6.20 -9.10 -4.15
CA SER A 44 7.11 -7.97 -4.02
C SER A 44 6.94 -7.33 -2.64
N SER A 45 7.89 -6.47 -2.26
CA SER A 45 7.77 -5.71 -1.01
C SER A 45 6.94 -4.46 -1.25
N CYS A 46 5.75 -4.41 -0.63
CA CYS A 46 4.79 -3.34 -0.79
C CYS A 46 4.72 -2.51 0.48
N HIS A 47 4.72 -1.18 0.35
CA HIS A 47 4.54 -0.31 1.50
C HIS A 47 3.21 -0.56 2.18
N ALA A 48 3.24 -0.66 3.50
CA ALA A 48 2.09 -1.05 4.30
C ALA A 48 1.97 -0.27 5.60
N GLU A 49 0.73 0.07 5.94
CA GLU A 49 0.37 0.78 7.15
C GLU A 49 -0.78 0.05 7.82
N LEU A 50 -0.69 -0.12 9.13
CA LEU A 50 -1.65 -0.84 9.93
C LEU A 50 -2.16 0.06 11.05
N ARG A 51 -3.42 0.48 10.92
CA ARG A 51 -4.09 1.32 11.92
C ARG A 51 -5.05 0.50 12.74
N HIS A 52 -4.81 0.45 14.04
CA HIS A 52 -5.76 -0.09 15.01
C HIS A 52 -6.76 1.00 15.41
N HIS A 53 -8.03 0.61 15.50
CA HIS A 53 -9.10 1.48 15.95
C HIS A 53 -9.53 1.08 17.36
N ASP A 54 -10.12 2.03 18.10
CA ASP A 54 -10.55 1.79 19.50
C ASP A 54 -11.67 0.74 19.58
N ASP A 55 -12.49 0.62 18.54
CA ASP A 55 -13.60 -0.34 18.43
C ASP A 55 -13.17 -1.80 18.19
N GLY A 56 -11.87 -2.07 18.04
CA GLY A 56 -11.34 -3.41 17.79
C GLY A 56 -11.21 -3.81 16.33
N THR A 57 -11.60 -2.92 15.42
CA THR A 57 -11.26 -3.09 14.01
C THR A 57 -9.82 -2.67 13.74
N THR A 58 -9.25 -3.17 12.66
CA THR A 58 -7.94 -2.77 12.16
C THR A 58 -8.02 -2.56 10.66
N THR A 59 -7.33 -1.55 10.14
CA THR A 59 -7.23 -1.29 8.71
C THR A 59 -5.78 -1.40 8.27
N LEU A 60 -5.52 -2.28 7.30
CA LEU A 60 -4.26 -2.34 6.56
C LEU A 60 -4.41 -1.55 5.26
N ALA A 61 -3.53 -0.60 5.01
CA ALA A 61 -3.40 0.07 3.71
C ALA A 61 -2.10 -0.41 3.03
N VAL A 62 -2.20 -0.99 1.84
CA VAL A 62 -1.07 -1.50 1.06
C VAL A 62 -0.93 -0.74 -0.25
N GLY A 63 0.23 -0.12 -0.48
CA GLY A 63 0.53 0.56 -1.74
C GLY A 63 0.89 -0.43 -2.83
N LEU A 64 0.14 -0.43 -3.93
CA LEU A 64 0.31 -1.33 -5.08
C LEU A 64 1.09 -0.70 -6.25
N GLY A 65 1.59 0.52 -6.06
CA GLY A 65 2.24 1.33 -7.10
C GLY A 65 1.26 2.24 -7.84
N GLY A 66 1.77 3.24 -8.55
CA GLY A 66 0.93 4.12 -9.40
C GLY A 66 -0.19 4.88 -8.67
N ALA A 67 0.03 5.23 -7.39
CA ALA A 67 -0.96 5.81 -6.47
C ALA A 67 -2.14 4.88 -6.09
N GLU A 68 -2.11 3.62 -6.49
CA GLU A 68 -3.10 2.63 -6.07
C GLU A 68 -2.82 2.13 -4.63
N VAL A 69 -3.88 2.10 -3.82
CA VAL A 69 -3.84 1.58 -2.46
C VAL A 69 -4.97 0.57 -2.25
N ARG A 70 -4.63 -0.60 -1.71
CA ARG A 70 -5.62 -1.56 -1.20
C ARG A 70 -5.81 -1.35 0.29
N SER A 71 -7.05 -1.06 0.70
CA SER A 71 -7.44 -1.17 2.11
C SER A 71 -7.99 -2.57 2.38
N ILE A 72 -7.50 -3.21 3.44
CA ILE A 72 -8.02 -4.49 3.96
C ILE A 72 -8.48 -4.24 5.39
N TYR A 73 -9.71 -4.64 5.68
CA TYR A 73 -10.36 -4.41 6.95
C TYR A 73 -10.40 -5.69 7.76
N PHE A 74 -10.04 -5.59 9.03
CA PHE A 74 -9.96 -6.70 9.96
C PHE A 74 -10.86 -6.45 11.17
N THR A 75 -11.42 -7.54 11.69
CA THR A 75 -12.12 -7.59 12.98
C THR A 75 -11.49 -8.71 13.79
N ASP A 76 -10.98 -8.40 14.99
CA ASP A 76 -10.28 -9.37 15.85
C ASP A 76 -9.13 -10.12 15.14
N GLY A 77 -8.42 -9.41 14.26
CA GLY A 77 -7.31 -9.95 13.46
C GLY A 77 -7.73 -10.81 12.26
N VAL A 78 -9.03 -10.98 12.02
CA VAL A 78 -9.57 -11.72 10.87
C VAL A 78 -9.96 -10.74 9.77
N PRO A 79 -9.49 -10.91 8.52
CA PRO A 79 -9.88 -10.04 7.41
C PRO A 79 -11.35 -10.28 7.03
N THR A 80 -12.14 -9.21 7.02
CA THR A 80 -13.59 -9.24 6.80
C THR A 80 -14.00 -8.63 5.45
N SER A 81 -13.27 -7.63 4.96
CA SER A 81 -13.54 -7.00 3.66
C SER A 81 -12.33 -6.23 3.12
N SER A 82 -12.45 -5.66 1.94
CA SER A 82 -11.43 -4.81 1.34
C SER A 82 -12.06 -3.64 0.56
N SER A 83 -11.24 -2.70 0.10
CA SER A 83 -11.68 -1.63 -0.81
C SER A 83 -11.97 -2.12 -2.25
N SER A 84 -11.66 -3.39 -2.57
CA SER A 84 -12.12 -4.04 -3.80
C SER A 84 -13.49 -4.71 -3.59
N PRO A 85 -14.38 -4.69 -4.60
CA PRO A 85 -15.63 -5.45 -4.56
C PRO A 85 -15.44 -6.97 -4.68
N ALA A 86 -14.21 -7.43 -4.92
CA ALA A 86 -13.93 -8.85 -5.07
C ALA A 86 -14.04 -9.62 -3.75
N ARG A 87 -14.22 -10.93 -3.87
CA ARG A 87 -14.25 -11.86 -2.74
C ARG A 87 -12.90 -11.86 -2.03
N ILE A 88 -12.95 -11.87 -0.71
CA ILE A 88 -11.78 -12.01 0.16
C ILE A 88 -11.80 -13.37 0.85
N SER A 89 -10.63 -13.96 1.03
CA SER A 89 -10.41 -15.13 1.86
C SER A 89 -9.05 -15.02 2.56
N HIS A 90 -8.78 -15.90 3.52
CA HIS A 90 -7.50 -15.92 4.21
C HIS A 90 -7.16 -17.31 4.71
N GLU A 91 -5.87 -17.50 5.00
CA GLU A 91 -5.38 -18.62 5.77
C GLU A 91 -4.21 -18.19 6.67
N THR A 92 -3.93 -19.00 7.69
CA THR A 92 -2.77 -18.79 8.56
C THR A 92 -1.67 -19.77 8.20
N ARG A 93 -0.48 -19.26 7.89
CA ARG A 93 0.74 -20.04 7.61
C ARG A 93 1.80 -19.71 8.64
N GLY A 94 1.89 -20.52 9.69
CA GLY A 94 2.82 -20.26 10.79
C GLY A 94 2.48 -18.96 11.52
N ASP A 95 3.38 -17.97 11.47
CA ASP A 95 3.21 -16.64 12.04
C ASP A 95 2.61 -15.63 11.07
N LEU A 96 2.28 -16.03 9.83
CA LEU A 96 1.69 -15.17 8.81
C LEU A 96 0.18 -15.41 8.64
N THR A 97 -0.56 -14.32 8.49
CA THR A 97 -1.91 -14.33 7.92
C THR A 97 -1.80 -13.96 6.45
N VAL A 98 -2.15 -14.88 5.57
CA VAL A 98 -2.16 -14.68 4.12
C VAL A 98 -3.57 -14.34 3.70
N VAL A 99 -3.75 -13.17 3.09
CA VAL A 99 -5.04 -12.68 2.59
C VAL A 99 -5.05 -12.80 1.08
N PHE A 100 -6.12 -13.39 0.56
CA PHE A 100 -6.38 -13.50 -0.87
C PHE A 100 -7.56 -12.61 -1.23
N ILE A 101 -7.42 -11.83 -2.31
CA ILE A 101 -8.53 -11.11 -2.92
C ILE A 101 -8.62 -11.57 -4.38
N ASP A 102 -9.77 -12.13 -4.75
CA ASP A 102 -9.96 -12.72 -6.06
C ASP A 102 -9.83 -11.67 -7.18
N PRO A 103 -9.28 -12.02 -8.35
CA PRO A 103 -8.77 -13.35 -8.70
C PRO A 103 -7.28 -13.59 -8.36
N ASP A 104 -6.50 -12.55 -8.10
CA ASP A 104 -5.03 -12.64 -8.22
C ASP A 104 -4.24 -11.72 -7.29
N GLU A 105 -4.84 -11.31 -6.17
CA GLU A 105 -4.15 -10.51 -5.17
C GLU A 105 -3.83 -11.32 -3.91
N VAL A 106 -2.62 -11.14 -3.41
CA VAL A 106 -2.11 -11.84 -2.23
C VAL A 106 -1.37 -10.85 -1.33
N TYR A 107 -1.59 -10.95 -0.02
CA TYR A 107 -0.94 -10.13 0.99
C TYR A 107 -0.50 -11.01 2.17
N GLU A 108 0.75 -10.91 2.58
CA GLU A 108 1.27 -11.68 3.73
C GLU A 108 1.54 -10.75 4.91
N ILE A 109 0.76 -10.89 5.98
CA ILE A 109 0.83 -10.00 7.15
C ILE A 109 1.32 -10.79 8.36
N PRO A 110 2.29 -10.29 9.15
CA PRO A 110 2.60 -10.86 10.44
C PRO A 110 1.36 -10.93 11.34
N THR A 111 0.96 -12.12 11.76
CA THR A 111 -0.25 -12.36 12.56
C THR A 111 -0.19 -11.61 13.89
N ALA A 112 1.02 -11.43 14.45
CA ALA A 112 1.24 -10.64 15.65
C ALA A 112 0.90 -9.16 15.46
N ALA A 113 1.05 -8.62 14.25
CA ALA A 113 0.68 -7.23 13.97
C ALA A 113 -0.84 -7.05 13.93
N LEU A 114 -1.60 -8.08 13.56
CA LEU A 114 -3.07 -8.01 13.46
C LEU A 114 -3.79 -8.08 14.82
N LYS A 115 -3.09 -8.47 15.88
CA LYS A 115 -3.66 -8.58 17.23
C LYS A 115 -3.29 -7.32 18.04
N ARG A 116 -4.27 -6.73 18.74
CA ARG A 116 -3.96 -5.70 19.74
C ARG A 116 -3.12 -6.32 20.85
N GLN A 117 -2.02 -5.66 21.22
CA GLN A 117 -1.21 -5.99 22.40
C GLN A 117 -1.91 -5.52 23.68
#